data_AF-A0A936GHL0-F1
#
_entry.id   AF-A0A936GHL0-F1
#
_cell.length_a   1.000
_cell.length_b   1.000
_cell.length_c   1.000
_cell.angle_alpha   90.00
_cell.angle_beta   90.00
_cell.angle_gamma   90.00
#
_symmetry.space_group_name_H-M   'P 1'
#
loop_
_entity.id
_entity.type
_entity.pdbx_description
1 polymer ?
#
loop_
_entity_poly.entity_id
_entity_poly.type
_entity_poly.pdbx_seq_one_letter_code
_entity_poly.pdbx_strand_id
1 'polypeptide(L)' 'MKKLQIYIDTSVLGGYFDDEFNIDTKLLFDEILCGEYKLVISDLTERE' A
#
# COMPACT_ATOMS: atom_id res chain seq x y z
N MET A 1 15.13 -4.90 -14.45
CA MET A 1 14.36 -3.63 -14.55
C MET A 1 14.15 -3.08 -13.14
N LYS A 2 14.15 -1.76 -12.95
CA LYS A 2 13.90 -1.16 -11.62
C LYS A 2 12.39 -1.24 -11.34
N LYS A 3 12.00 -1.88 -10.24
CA LYS A 3 10.59 -1.93 -9.78
C LYS A 3 10.15 -0.52 -9.37
N LEU A 4 8.91 -0.15 -9.69
CA LEU A 4 8.36 1.15 -9.31
C LEU A 4 8.28 1.23 -7.78
N GLN A 5 8.77 2.33 -7.21
CA GLN A 5 8.71 2.59 -5.78
C GLN A 5 7.49 3.45 -5.50
N ILE A 6 6.64 2.99 -4.58
CA ILE A 6 5.41 3.71 -4.21
C ILE A 6 5.42 4.00 -2.71
N TYR A 7 4.99 5.20 -2.37
CA TYR A 7 4.66 5.60 -1.01
C TYR A 7 3.15 5.64 -0.90
N ILE A 8 2.62 5.18 0.24
CA ILE A 8 1.18 5.18 0.49
C ILE A 8 0.90 5.92 1.79
N ASP A 9 -0.30 6.47 1.88
CA ASP A 9 -0.83 7.16 3.05
C ASP A 9 -1.44 6.15 4.05
N THR A 10 -1.64 6.53 5.31
CA THR A 10 -2.29 5.66 6.31
C THR A 10 -3.71 5.31 5.95
N SER A 11 -4.42 6.18 5.22
CA SER A 11 -5.75 5.91 4.67
C SER A 11 -5.78 4.68 3.76
N VAL A 12 -4.71 4.41 2.99
CA VAL A 12 -4.58 3.22 2.14
C VAL A 12 -4.34 1.96 2.98
N LEU A 13 -3.60 2.08 4.09
CA LEU A 13 -3.42 0.99 5.07
C LEU A 13 -4.75 0.66 5.75
N GLY A 14 -5.48 1.68 6.20
CA GLY A 14 -6.79 1.53 6.83
C GLY A 14 -7.82 0.95 5.87
N GLY A 15 -7.80 1.38 4.61
CA GLY A 15 -8.68 0.89 3.56
C GLY A 15 -8.62 -0.63 3.36
N TYR A 16 -7.50 -1.28 3.68
CA TYR A 16 -7.38 -2.75 3.66
C TYR A 16 -8.42 -3.45 4.56
N PHE A 17 -8.80 -2.79 5.66
CA PHE A 17 -9.73 -3.29 6.66
C PHE A 17 -11.13 -2.63 6.57
N ASP A 18 -11.32 -1.69 5.66
CA ASP A 18 -12.56 -0.93 5.48
C ASP A 18 -13.42 -1.56 4.37
N ASP A 19 -14.71 -1.79 4.63
CA ASP A 19 -15.60 -2.42 3.64
C ASP A 19 -15.76 -1.62 2.34
N GLU A 20 -15.63 -0.29 2.38
CA GLU A 20 -15.72 0.57 1.20
C GLU A 20 -14.47 0.43 0.31
N PHE A 21 -13.29 0.22 0.90
CA PHE A 21 -12.00 0.30 0.20
C PHE A 21 -11.22 -1.02 0.14
N ASN A 22 -11.70 -2.08 0.79
CA ASN A 22 -10.91 -3.31 0.94
C ASN A 22 -10.60 -4.01 -0.38
N ILE A 23 -11.44 -3.86 -1.40
CA ILE A 23 -11.26 -4.57 -2.68
C ILE A 23 -10.00 -4.03 -3.38
N ASP A 24 -9.95 -2.72 -3.60
CA ASP A 24 -8.85 -2.09 -4.33
C ASP A 24 -7.53 -2.13 -3.53
N THR A 25 -7.61 -1.92 -2.22
CA THR A 25 -6.42 -1.96 -1.36
C THR A 25 -5.87 -3.38 -1.26
N LYS A 26 -6.68 -4.43 -1.10
CA LYS A 26 -6.19 -5.82 -1.10
C LYS A 26 -5.48 -6.18 -2.40
N LEU A 27 -6.05 -5.79 -3.55
CA LEU A 27 -5.40 -5.99 -4.85
C LEU A 27 -4.03 -5.30 -4.93
N LEU A 28 -3.93 -4.05 -4.47
CA LEU A 28 -2.66 -3.32 -4.41
C LEU A 28 -1.63 -4.06 -3.54
N PHE A 29 -2.05 -4.58 -2.37
CA PHE A 29 -1.17 -5.34 -1.50
C PHE A 29 -0.73 -6.67 -2.12
N ASP A 30 -1.61 -7.36 -2.84
CA ASP A 30 -1.24 -8.57 -3.58
C ASP A 30 -0.18 -8.28 -4.66
N GLU A 31 -0.30 -7.17 -5.39
CA GLU A 31 0.70 -6.74 -6.38
C GLU A 31 2.04 -6.36 -5.70
N ILE A 32 2.01 -5.72 -4.53
CA ILE A 32 3.19 -5.43 -3.72
C ILE A 32 3.86 -6.74 -3.27
N LEU A 33 3.09 -7.73 -2.80
CA LEU A 33 3.58 -9.02 -2.33
C LEU A 33 4.14 -9.89 -3.47
N CYS A 34 3.53 -9.84 -4.65
CA CYS A 34 4.08 -10.42 -5.88
C CYS A 34 5.37 -9.71 -6.34
N GLY A 35 5.63 -8.53 -5.77
CA GLY A 35 6.82 -7.74 -6.04
C GLY A 35 6.70 -6.93 -7.33
N GLU A 36 5.51 -6.64 -7.82
CA GLU A 36 5.32 -5.69 -8.93
C GLU A 36 5.77 -4.28 -8.52
N TYR A 37 5.48 -3.91 -7.26
CA TYR A 37 5.90 -2.66 -6.65
C TYR A 37 6.84 -2.87 -5.47
N LYS A 38 7.69 -1.88 -5.22
CA LYS A 38 8.42 -1.75 -3.96
C LYS A 38 7.72 -0.71 -3.10
N LEU A 39 6.97 -1.18 -2.11
CA LEU A 39 6.36 -0.32 -1.11
C LEU A 39 7.42 0.35 -0.24
N VAL A 40 7.24 1.63 0.04
CA VAL A 40 8.03 2.40 1.01
C VAL A 40 7.06 3.10 1.97
N ILE A 41 7.24 2.88 3.27
CA ILE A 41 6.55 3.62 4.32
C ILE A 41 7.45 4.77 4.74
N SER A 42 6.91 5.99 4.75
CA SER A 42 7.64 7.16 5.20
C SER A 42 7.57 7.29 6.72
N ASP A 43 8.56 7.93 7.35
CA ASP A 43 8.50 8.21 8.79
C ASP A 43 7.28 9.07 9.18
N LEU A 44 6.72 9.84 8.23
CA LEU A 44 5.49 10.60 8.49
C LEU A 44 4.31 9.65 8.62
N THR A 45 4.13 8.77 7.64
CA THR A 45 3.07 7.74 7.61
C THR A 45 3.18 6.77 8.79
N GLU A 46 4.38 6.44 9.23
CA GLU A 46 4.59 5.57 10.39
C GLU A 46 4.18 6.21 11.73
N ARG A 47 4.17 7.55 11.81
CA ARG A 47 3.88 8.29 13.05
C ARG A 47 2.44 8.77 13.20
N GLU A 48 1.59 8.54 12.21
CA GLU A 48 0.15 8.79 12.28
C GLU A 48 -0.55 7.73 13.14
#